data_AF-G8XXX6-F1
#
_entry.id   AF-G8XXX6-F1
#
_cell.length_a   1.000
_cell.length_b   1.000
_cell.length_c   1.000
_cell.angle_alpha   90.00
_cell.angle_beta   90.00
_cell.angle_gamma   90.00
#
_symmetry.space_group_name_H-M   'P 1'
#
loop_
_entity.id
_entity.type
_entity.pdbx_description
1 polymer ?
#
loop_
_entity_poly.entity_id
_entity_poly.type
_entity_poly.pdbx_seq_one_letter_code
_entity_poly.pdbx_strand_id
1 'polypeptide(L)'
;ERLRRGAVFWPYSWRAELCTCTSCKRAYVAAEVQFLLDQSDTILAYEKRGLDEPFGQHPLMALINSMDRVQQLEVIYGFNELTTSISEFLEQCASEGKTVTVEAVHQLFEELQARKRRRTSDGNQ
;
A
#
# COMPACT_ATOMS: atom_id res chain seq x y z
N GLU A 1 -40.22 -29.08 -11.02
CA GLU A 1 -39.83 -27.65 -11.17
C GLU A 1 -38.49 -27.58 -11.88
N ARG A 2 -38.36 -26.72 -12.90
CA ARG A 2 -37.19 -26.71 -13.78
C ARG A 2 -36.04 -25.94 -13.11
N LEU A 3 -34.89 -26.61 -13.02
CA LEU A 3 -33.60 -26.18 -12.46
C LEU A 3 -33.27 -24.71 -12.82
N ARG A 4 -33.18 -23.82 -11.83
CA ARG A 4 -32.62 -22.48 -12.03
C ARG A 4 -31.12 -22.62 -12.31
N ARG A 5 -30.76 -22.70 -13.60
CA ARG A 5 -29.37 -22.61 -14.07
C ARG A 5 -28.97 -21.13 -14.10
N GLY A 6 -28.52 -20.62 -12.98
CA GLY A 6 -28.01 -19.25 -12.84
C GLY A 6 -27.08 -19.15 -11.63
N ALA A 7 -26.31 -18.06 -11.55
CA ALA A 7 -25.49 -17.79 -10.38
C ALA A 7 -26.39 -17.58 -9.15
N VAL A 8 -26.08 -18.27 -8.06
CA VAL A 8 -26.76 -18.07 -6.77
C VAL A 8 -26.00 -16.97 -6.03
N PHE A 9 -26.67 -15.86 -5.75
CA PHE A 9 -26.15 -14.81 -4.88
C PHE A 9 -26.46 -15.19 -3.44
N TRP A 10 -25.42 -15.51 -2.67
CA TRP A 10 -25.56 -15.84 -1.25
C TRP A 10 -25.39 -14.58 -0.39
N PRO A 11 -26.19 -14.41 0.69
CA PRO A 11 -25.98 -13.34 1.66
C PRO A 11 -24.58 -13.43 2.28
N TYR A 12 -23.95 -12.32 2.64
CA TYR A 12 -22.58 -12.29 3.16
C TYR A 12 -22.32 -13.25 4.34
N SER A 13 -23.34 -13.50 5.18
CA SER A 13 -23.27 -14.37 6.36
C SER A 13 -23.58 -15.85 6.08
N TRP A 14 -23.79 -16.27 4.83
CA TRP A 14 -24.31 -17.61 4.53
C TRP A 14 -23.46 -18.76 5.07
N ARG A 15 -22.13 -18.58 5.16
CA ARG A 15 -21.22 -19.56 5.74
C ARG A 15 -21.54 -19.86 7.21
N ALA A 16 -22.08 -18.88 7.95
CA ALA A 16 -22.49 -19.05 9.34
C ALA A 16 -23.74 -19.93 9.48
N GLU A 17 -24.54 -20.06 8.42
CA GLU A 17 -25.77 -20.87 8.39
C GLU A 17 -25.50 -22.34 8.02
N LEU A 18 -24.25 -22.71 7.71
CA LEU A 18 -23.90 -24.08 7.37
C LEU A 18 -23.95 -24.98 8.61
N CYS A 19 -24.58 -26.14 8.47
CA CYS A 19 -24.68 -27.11 9.54
C CYS A 19 -23.30 -27.71 9.87
N THR A 20 -22.91 -27.69 11.15
CA THR A 20 -21.60 -28.16 11.61
C THR A 20 -21.65 -29.52 12.32
N CYS A 21 -22.76 -30.26 12.19
CA CYS A 21 -22.88 -31.60 12.75
C CYS A 21 -21.94 -32.59 12.04
N THR A 22 -21.66 -33.73 12.69
CA THR A 22 -20.67 -34.71 12.22
C THR A 22 -20.99 -35.26 10.83
N SER A 23 -22.27 -35.50 10.52
CA SER A 23 -22.68 -36.00 9.20
C SER A 23 -22.48 -34.95 8.10
N CYS A 24 -22.86 -33.69 8.35
CA CYS A 24 -22.64 -32.59 7.41
C CYS A 24 -21.15 -32.33 7.18
N LYS A 25 -20.33 -32.33 8.24
CA LYS A 25 -18.86 -32.21 8.13
C LYS A 25 -18.25 -33.30 7.24
N ARG A 26 -18.67 -34.56 7.41
CA ARG A 26 -18.24 -35.67 6.54
C ARG A 26 -18.66 -35.45 5.09
N ALA A 27 -19.87 -34.94 4.86
CA ALA A 27 -20.35 -34.63 3.51
C ALA A 27 -19.52 -33.52 2.84
N TYR A 28 -19.15 -32.45 3.56
CA TYR A 28 -18.30 -31.40 3.02
C TYR A 28 -16.89 -31.89 2.68
N VAL A 29 -16.30 -32.74 3.53
CA VAL A 29 -15.00 -33.37 3.26
C VAL A 29 -15.08 -34.28 2.04
N ALA A 30 -16.12 -35.11 1.94
CA ALA A 30 -16.32 -35.99 0.79
C ALA A 30 -16.54 -35.22 -0.54
N ALA A 31 -17.08 -34.01 -0.45
CA ALA A 31 -17.25 -33.09 -1.58
C ALA A 31 -16.06 -32.13 -1.77
N GLU A 32 -14.98 -32.26 -0.98
CA GLU A 32 -13.77 -31.42 -1.03
C GLU A 32 -14.03 -29.91 -0.84
N VAL A 33 -15.08 -29.57 -0.11
CA VAL A 33 -15.51 -28.18 0.16
C VAL A 33 -15.47 -27.85 1.65
N GLN A 34 -14.64 -28.53 2.44
CA GLN A 34 -14.54 -28.25 3.89
C GLN A 34 -14.11 -26.81 4.20
N PHE A 35 -13.44 -26.14 3.26
CA PHE A 35 -13.03 -24.73 3.37
C PHE A 35 -14.23 -23.78 3.51
N LEU A 36 -15.43 -24.18 3.08
CA LEU A 36 -16.65 -23.38 3.27
C LEU A 36 -17.02 -23.14 4.73
N LEU A 37 -16.53 -23.99 5.64
CA LEU A 37 -16.73 -23.85 7.08
C LEU A 37 -15.75 -22.85 7.73
N ASP A 38 -14.69 -22.48 7.02
CA ASP A 38 -13.71 -21.53 7.52
C ASP A 38 -14.15 -20.10 7.19
N GLN A 39 -14.47 -19.33 8.24
CA GLN A 39 -14.85 -17.92 8.08
C GLN A 39 -13.65 -17.02 7.74
N SER A 40 -12.43 -17.49 7.99
CA SER A 40 -11.19 -16.81 7.63
C SER A 40 -10.77 -17.05 6.18
N ASP A 41 -11.39 -18.02 5.50
CA ASP A 41 -11.20 -18.33 4.09
C ASP A 41 -12.28 -17.67 3.21
N THR A 42 -12.43 -16.36 3.41
CA THR A 42 -13.24 -15.49 2.57
C THR A 42 -12.35 -14.43 1.94
N ILE A 43 -12.71 -13.95 0.75
CA ILE A 43 -12.00 -12.83 0.10
C ILE A 43 -11.93 -11.63 1.05
N LEU A 44 -13.04 -11.31 1.74
CA LEU A 44 -13.07 -10.23 2.72
C LEU A 44 -12.08 -10.45 3.88
N ALA A 45 -11.98 -11.68 4.42
CA ALA A 45 -11.02 -11.98 5.48
C ALA A 45 -9.56 -11.92 4.97
N TYR A 46 -9.31 -12.29 3.72
CA TYR A 46 -8.01 -12.16 3.07
C TYR A 46 -7.64 -10.68 2.85
N GLU A 47 -8.57 -9.88 2.34
CA GLU A 47 -8.39 -8.42 2.15
C GLU A 47 -8.08 -7.71 3.46
N LYS A 48 -8.84 -8.00 4.52
CA LYS A 48 -8.61 -7.45 5.86
C LYS A 48 -7.24 -7.83 6.41
N ARG A 49 -6.83 -9.09 6.25
CA ARG A 49 -5.51 -9.55 6.66
C ARG A 49 -4.38 -8.80 5.94
N GLY A 50 -4.57 -8.45 4.67
CA GLY A 50 -3.63 -7.61 3.92
C GLY A 50 -3.54 -6.16 4.40
N LEU A 51 -4.56 -5.66 5.12
CA LEU A 51 -4.54 -4.34 5.77
C LEU A 51 -3.90 -4.40 7.15
N ASP A 52 -4.22 -5.43 7.94
CA ASP A 52 -3.76 -5.56 9.34
C ASP A 52 -2.32 -6.08 9.43
N GLU A 53 -1.93 -6.99 8.53
CA GLU A 53 -0.57 -7.51 8.40
C GLU A 53 -0.07 -7.28 6.97
N PRO A 54 0.36 -6.05 6.65
CA PRO A 54 0.94 -5.77 5.36
C PRO A 54 2.32 -6.44 5.24
N PHE A 55 2.33 -7.71 4.83
CA PHE A 55 3.53 -8.52 4.64
C PHE A 55 4.56 -7.75 3.80
N GLY A 56 5.70 -7.44 4.41
CA GLY A 56 6.81 -6.77 3.72
C GLY A 56 6.58 -5.29 3.38
N GLN A 57 5.54 -4.61 3.90
CA GLN A 57 5.46 -3.17 3.72
C GLN A 57 6.51 -2.46 4.57
N HIS A 58 7.41 -1.78 3.87
CA HIS A 58 8.35 -0.85 4.48
C HIS A 58 7.57 0.19 5.30
N PRO A 59 8.01 0.57 6.53
CA PRO A 59 7.30 1.53 7.39
C PRO A 59 6.93 2.84 6.68
N LEU A 60 7.79 3.29 5.76
CA LEU A 60 7.52 4.45 4.90
C LEU A 60 6.27 4.26 4.01
N MET A 61 6.06 3.07 3.46
CA MET A 61 4.89 2.77 2.62
C MET A 61 3.61 2.70 3.46
N ALA A 62 3.68 2.13 4.67
CA ALA A 62 2.56 2.15 5.60
C ALA A 62 2.16 3.58 5.98
N LEU A 63 3.16 4.45 6.25
CA LEU A 63 2.93 5.86 6.52
C LEU A 63 2.31 6.59 5.31
N ILE A 64 2.83 6.40 4.10
CA ILE A 64 2.27 7.00 2.87
C ILE A 64 0.82 6.55 2.68
N ASN A 65 0.52 5.26 2.84
CA ASN A 65 -0.83 4.71 2.69
C ASN A 65 -1.85 5.31 3.69
N SER A 66 -1.38 5.82 4.84
CA SER A 66 -2.23 6.47 5.84
C SER A 66 -2.57 7.94 5.54
N MET A 67 -1.90 8.56 4.56
CA MET A 67 -2.09 9.97 4.18
C MET A 67 -3.23 10.16 3.17
N ASP A 68 -3.78 11.37 3.08
CA ASP A 68 -4.70 11.73 2.00
C ASP A 68 -3.98 11.68 0.63
N ARG A 69 -4.74 11.47 -0.45
CA ARG A 69 -4.20 11.32 -1.80
C ARG A 69 -3.31 12.48 -2.24
N VAL A 70 -3.64 13.71 -1.87
CA VAL A 70 -2.80 14.88 -2.21
C VAL A 70 -1.46 14.80 -1.50
N GLN A 71 -1.47 14.53 -0.19
CA GLN A 71 -0.27 14.40 0.64
C GLN A 71 0.61 13.23 0.19
N GLN A 72 0.01 12.10 -0.19
CA GLN A 72 0.74 10.96 -0.77
C GLN A 72 1.55 11.38 -2.00
N LEU A 73 0.91 12.11 -2.92
CA LEU A 73 1.56 12.59 -4.13
C LEU A 73 2.69 13.56 -3.79
N GLU A 74 2.48 14.51 -2.87
CA GLU A 74 3.52 15.43 -2.42
C GLU A 74 4.74 14.71 -1.84
N VAL A 75 4.54 13.67 -1.03
CA VAL A 75 5.64 12.87 -0.48
C VAL A 75 6.39 12.12 -1.58
N ILE A 76 5.68 11.47 -2.51
CA ILE A 76 6.28 10.73 -3.62
C ILE A 76 7.11 11.68 -4.50
N TYR A 77 6.55 12.82 -4.89
CA TYR A 77 7.26 13.80 -5.71
C TYR A 77 8.46 14.41 -4.97
N GLY A 78 8.28 14.74 -3.68
CA GLY A 78 9.36 15.27 -2.85
C GLY A 78 10.52 14.29 -2.67
N PHE A 79 10.21 12.99 -2.54
CA PHE A 79 11.24 11.95 -2.44
C PHE A 79 12.02 11.79 -3.74
N ASN A 80 11.34 11.81 -4.89
CA ASN A 80 11.99 11.77 -6.20
C ASN A 80 12.89 12.97 -6.42
N GLU A 81 12.42 14.19 -6.12
CA GLU A 81 13.22 15.40 -6.23
C GLU A 81 14.46 15.37 -5.33
N LEU A 82 14.29 14.93 -4.08
CA LEU A 82 15.41 14.78 -3.14
C LEU A 82 16.45 13.78 -3.66
N THR A 83 15.99 12.62 -4.16
CA THR A 83 16.85 11.57 -4.69
C THR A 83 17.65 12.05 -5.90
N THR A 84 16.98 12.70 -6.86
CA THR A 84 17.64 13.30 -8.02
C THR A 84 18.66 14.36 -7.60
N SER A 85 18.27 15.29 -6.73
CA SER A 85 19.13 16.40 -6.33
C SER A 85 20.37 15.95 -5.55
N ILE A 86 20.23 14.94 -4.69
CA ILE A 86 21.37 14.32 -3.99
C ILE A 86 22.29 13.61 -4.98
N SER A 87 21.71 12.87 -5.94
CA SER A 87 22.51 12.15 -6.95
C SER A 87 23.32 13.11 -7.81
N GLU A 88 22.69 14.17 -8.32
CA GLU A 88 23.35 15.24 -9.08
C GLU A 88 24.46 15.92 -8.27
N PHE A 89 24.20 16.22 -6.99
CA PHE A 89 25.20 16.83 -6.10
C PHE A 89 26.43 15.93 -5.91
N LEU A 90 26.23 14.63 -5.68
CA LEU A 90 27.31 13.68 -5.50
C LEU A 90 28.10 13.46 -6.80
N GLU A 91 27.41 13.40 -7.94
CA GLU A 91 28.04 13.33 -9.26
C GLU A 91 28.88 14.58 -9.55
N GLN A 92 28.38 15.77 -9.22
CA GLN A 92 29.13 17.02 -9.36
C GLN A 92 30.41 16.98 -8.50
N CYS A 93 30.30 16.59 -7.23
CA CYS A 93 31.45 16.46 -6.34
C CYS A 93 32.48 15.46 -6.89
N ALA A 94 32.03 14.32 -7.41
CA ALA A 94 32.90 13.31 -8.02
C ALA A 94 33.61 13.83 -9.29
N SER A 95 32.88 14.53 -10.17
CA SER A 95 33.43 15.08 -11.42
C SER A 95 34.45 16.20 -11.19
N GLU A 96 34.24 17.02 -10.16
CA GLU A 96 35.14 18.11 -9.78
C GLU A 96 36.29 17.64 -8.87
N GLY A 97 36.29 16.36 -8.45
CA GLY A 97 37.27 15.80 -7.51
C GLY A 97 37.20 16.43 -6.12
N LYS A 98 36.06 17.02 -5.76
CA LYS A 98 35.85 17.71 -4.48
C LYS A 98 35.37 16.73 -3.41
N THR A 99 35.90 16.91 -2.20
CA THR A 99 35.36 16.21 -1.02
C THR A 99 34.06 16.88 -0.60
N VAL A 100 33.05 16.08 -0.25
CA VAL A 100 31.78 16.58 0.27
C VAL A 100 32.03 17.27 1.61
N THR A 101 31.75 18.58 1.70
CA THR A 101 31.84 19.35 2.94
C THR A 101 30.47 19.60 3.56
N VAL A 102 30.45 19.92 4.85
CA VAL A 102 29.22 20.20 5.60
C VAL A 102 28.50 21.42 5.02
N GLU A 103 29.25 22.46 4.64
CA GLU A 103 28.74 23.69 4.05
C GLU A 103 28.04 23.43 2.70
N ALA A 104 28.62 22.57 1.86
CA ALA A 104 28.05 22.19 0.57
C ALA A 104 26.73 21.44 0.74
N VAL A 105 26.63 20.57 1.74
CA VAL A 105 25.39 19.87 2.09
C VAL A 105 24.34 20.88 2.60
N HIS A 106 24.71 21.82 3.47
CA HIS A 106 23.79 22.87 3.92
C HIS A 106 23.25 23.70 2.76
N GLN A 107 24.13 24.12 1.83
CA GLN A 107 23.73 24.87 0.65
C GLN A 107 22.74 24.08 -0.23
N LEU A 108 22.99 22.78 -0.47
CA LEU A 108 22.07 21.91 -1.21
C LEU A 108 20.66 21.93 -0.61
N PHE A 109 20.55 21.77 0.71
CA PHE A 109 19.25 21.77 1.38
C PHE A 109 18.59 23.16 1.39
N GLU A 110 19.35 24.25 1.51
CA GLU A 110 18.80 25.60 1.38
C GLU A 110 18.22 25.85 -0.01
N GLU A 111 18.91 25.41 -1.06
CA GLU A 111 18.43 25.52 -2.43
C GLU A 111 17.17 24.69 -2.66
N LEU A 112 17.12 23.45 -2.15
CA LEU A 112 15.93 22.60 -2.21
C LEU A 112 14.72 23.26 -1.54
N GLN A 113 14.91 23.84 -0.35
CA GLN A 113 13.86 24.55 0.36
C GLN A 113 13.40 25.81 -0.40
N ALA A 114 14.32 26.56 -0.99
CA ALA A 114 14.00 27.73 -1.79
C ALA A 114 13.17 27.36 -3.04
N ARG A 115 13.51 26.26 -3.73
CA ARG A 115 12.76 25.74 -4.87
C ARG A 115 11.34 25.33 -4.46
N LYS A 116 11.17 24.65 -3.33
CA LYS A 116 9.85 24.26 -2.80
C LYS A 116 8.95 25.48 -2.55
N ARG A 117 9.46 26.54 -1.93
CA ARG A 117 8.69 27.77 -1.62
C ARG A 117 8.16 28.47 -2.87
N ARG A 118 8.92 28.47 -3.97
CA ARG A 118 8.49 29.07 -5.25
C ARG A 118 7.32 28.31 -5.87
N ARG A 119 7.28 26.98 -5.74
CA ARG A 119 6.16 26.17 -6.26
C ARG A 119 4.85 26.43 -5.51
N THR A 120 4.92 26.67 -4.21
CA THR A 120 3.72 26.95 -3.40
C THR A 120 3.17 28.36 -3.60
N SER A 121 3.97 29.33 -4.04
CA SER A 121 3.49 30.70 -4.27
C SER A 121 2.72 30.87 -5.58
N ASP A 122 3.01 30.08 -6.60
CA ASP A 122 2.35 30.15 -7.92
C ASP A 122 0.95 29.50 -7.94
N GLY A 123 0.58 28.74 -6.91
CA GLY A 123 -0.73 28.07 -6.80
C GLY A 123 -1.83 28.90 -6.13
N ASN A 124 -1.58 30.18 -5.82
CA ASN A 124 -2.49 31.02 -5.04
C ASN A 124 -2.99 32.25 -5.81
N GLN A 125 -3.10 32.15 -7.14
CA GLN A 125 -3.67 33.18 -8.01
C GLN A 125 -4.76 32.62 -8.91
#